data_AF-A0A6A9SPK7-F1
#
_entry.id   AF-A0A6A9SPK7-F1
#
_cell.length_a   1.000
_cell.length_b   1.000
_cell.length_c   1.000
_cell.angle_alpha   90.00
_cell.angle_beta   90.00
_cell.angle_gamma   90.00
#
_symmetry.space_group_name_H-M   'P 1'
#
loop_
_entity.id
_entity.type
_entity.pdbx_description
1 polymer ?
#
loop_
_entity_poly.entity_id
_entity_poly.type
_entity_poly.pdbx_seq_one_letter_code
_entity_poly.pdbx_strand_id
1 'polypeptide(L)'
;MKWRCGDCDRVYDEPPETCVCGSANLNPASDEDEGGRSRYSLLAARERLLNHKNSDRSLVREEPYVSLAFRILLAVAVFCAVLVVVGLVF
;
A
#
# COMPACT_ATOMS: atom_id res chain seq x y z
N MET A 1 -18.97 -18.78 5.01
CA MET A 1 -18.32 -17.68 5.76
C MET A 1 -16.84 -18.04 5.79
N LYS A 2 -15.96 -17.16 5.30
CA LYS A 2 -14.53 -17.49 5.14
C LYS A 2 -13.71 -17.02 6.35
N TRP A 3 -12.63 -17.72 6.64
CA TRP A 3 -11.72 -17.43 7.75
C TRP A 3 -10.32 -17.17 7.22
N ARG A 4 -9.60 -16.23 7.82
CA ARG A 4 -8.25 -15.83 7.40
C ARG A 4 -7.31 -15.93 8.58
N CYS A 5 -6.15 -16.52 8.35
CA CYS A 5 -5.09 -16.50 9.35
C CYS A 5 -4.43 -15.13 9.42
N GLY A 6 -4.36 -14.51 10.59
CA GLY A 6 -3.76 -13.19 10.78
C GLY A 6 -2.25 -13.12 10.49
N ASP A 7 -1.56 -14.27 10.52
CA ASP A 7 -0.09 -14.31 10.38
C ASP A 7 0.41 -14.80 9.01
N CYS A 8 -0.31 -15.72 8.36
CA CYS A 8 0.07 -16.24 7.02
C CYS A 8 -0.90 -15.85 5.92
N ASP A 9 -1.92 -15.06 6.25
CA ASP A 9 -2.92 -14.51 5.32
C ASP A 9 -3.66 -15.55 4.47
N ARG A 10 -3.57 -16.83 4.87
CA ARG A 10 -4.22 -17.94 4.19
C ARG A 10 -5.70 -17.98 4.54
N VAL A 11 -6.53 -18.16 3.52
CA VAL A 11 -7.99 -18.22 3.65
C VAL A 11 -8.43 -19.68 3.71
N TYR A 12 -9.35 -19.96 4.62
CA TYR A 12 -9.94 -21.26 4.89
C TYR A 12 -11.48 -21.15 4.83
N ASP A 13 -12.12 -22.21 4.35
CA ASP A 13 -13.58 -22.29 4.27
C ASP A 13 -14.23 -22.58 5.63
N GLU A 14 -13.47 -23.15 6.57
CA GLU A 14 -13.87 -23.49 7.94
C GLU A 14 -12.75 -23.07 8.91
N PRO A 15 -13.05 -22.61 10.14
CA PRO A 15 -12.02 -22.15 11.06
C PRO A 15 -11.16 -23.33 11.57
N PRO A 16 -9.88 -23.42 11.22
CA PRO A 16 -9.01 -24.48 11.74
C PRO A 16 -8.65 -24.22 13.20
N GLU A 17 -8.23 -25.23 13.98
CA GLU A 17 -7.66 -24.97 15.32
C GLU A 17 -6.29 -24.28 15.24
N THR A 18 -5.55 -24.57 14.17
CA THR A 18 -4.24 -23.98 13.88
C THR A 18 -4.09 -23.71 12.39
N CYS A 19 -3.55 -22.55 12.05
CA CYS A 19 -3.16 -22.23 10.70
C CYS A 19 -1.97 -23.09 10.25
N VAL A 20 -1.77 -23.24 8.94
CA VAL A 20 -0.61 -23.95 8.37
C VAL A 20 0.74 -23.34 8.78
N CYS A 21 0.78 -22.06 9.18
CA CYS A 21 1.98 -21.44 9.74
C CYS A 21 2.22 -21.76 11.23
N GLY A 22 1.34 -22.53 11.88
CA GLY A 22 1.41 -22.84 13.31
C GLY A 22 0.78 -21.80 14.23
N SER A 23 0.19 -20.72 13.69
CA SER A 23 -0.52 -19.71 14.47
C SER A 23 -1.97 -20.12 14.77
N ALA A 24 -2.50 -19.74 15.94
CA ALA A 24 -3.92 -19.87 16.28
C ALA A 24 -4.71 -18.57 16.03
N ASN A 25 -4.08 -17.57 15.41
CA ASN A 25 -4.67 -16.25 15.20
C ASN A 25 -5.57 -16.25 13.95
N LEU A 26 -6.87 -16.43 14.15
CA LEU A 26 -7.87 -16.53 13.09
C LEU A 26 -8.87 -15.38 13.16
N ASN A 27 -9.04 -14.70 12.03
CA ASN A 27 -10.01 -13.63 11.88
C ASN A 27 -11.08 -14.04 10.86
N PRO A 28 -12.35 -13.66 11.06
CA PRO A 28 -13.36 -13.80 10.03
C PRO A 28 -12.94 -12.95 8.83
N ALA A 29 -12.85 -13.57 7.65
CA ALA A 29 -12.59 -12.86 6.42
C ALA A 29 -13.92 -12.18 6.03
N SER A 30 -14.12 -10.93 6.45
CA SER A 30 -15.25 -10.13 5.97
C SER A 30 -14.97 -9.71 4.53
N ASP A 31 -16.02 -9.67 3.71
CA ASP A 31 -15.94 -9.19 2.32
C ASP A 31 -15.51 -7.70 2.24
N GLU A 32 -15.43 -7.00 3.38
CA GLU A 32 -14.90 -5.64 3.52
C GLU A 32 -13.35 -5.57 3.60
N ASP A 33 -12.68 -6.70 3.85
CA ASP A 33 -11.20 -6.76 3.92
C ASP A 33 -10.53 -6.88 2.55
N GLU A 34 -11.29 -7.03 1.46
CA GLU A 34 -10.77 -6.86 0.10
C GLU A 34 -10.45 -5.39 -0.25
N GLY A 35 -10.89 -4.43 0.58
CA GLY A 35 -10.96 -3.02 0.19
C GLY A 35 -9.99 -2.02 0.83
N GLY A 36 -9.51 -2.19 2.08
CA GLY A 36 -8.75 -1.05 2.64
C GLY A 36 -8.26 -1.04 4.08
N ARG A 37 -8.47 -2.06 4.92
CA ARG A 37 -8.13 -1.93 6.36
C ARG A 37 -6.81 -2.56 6.81
N SER A 38 -6.23 -3.48 6.03
CA SER A 38 -4.95 -4.14 6.39
C SER A 38 -3.69 -3.33 6.04
N ARG A 39 -3.80 -2.22 5.29
CA ARG A 39 -2.63 -1.46 4.77
C ARG A 39 -1.85 -0.69 5.84
N TYR A 40 -2.37 -0.54 7.05
CA TYR A 40 -1.78 0.27 8.13
C TYR A 40 -1.29 -0.56 9.33
N SER A 41 -1.36 -1.89 9.26
CA SER A 41 -0.86 -2.74 10.34
C SER A 41 0.68 -2.69 10.41
N LEU A 42 1.24 -2.79 11.61
CA LEU A 42 2.70 -2.85 11.84
C LEU A 42 3.36 -4.00 11.08
N LEU A 43 2.62 -5.11 10.88
CA LEU A 43 3.06 -6.25 10.08
C LEU A 43 3.14 -5.89 8.59
N ALA A 44 2.14 -5.21 8.02
CA ALA A 44 2.18 -4.74 6.65
C ALA A 44 3.29 -3.70 6.42
N ALA A 45 3.59 -2.86 7.42
CA ALA A 45 4.72 -1.94 7.37
C ALA A 45 6.08 -2.68 7.40
N ARG A 46 6.22 -3.70 8.26
CA ARG A 46 7.41 -4.56 8.33
C ARG A 46 7.65 -5.29 7.02
N GLU A 47 6.61 -5.82 6.40
CA GLU A 47 6.73 -6.54 5.13
C GLU A 47 7.04 -5.61 3.96
N ARG A 48 6.49 -4.38 3.94
CA ARG A 48 6.89 -3.35 2.96
C ARG A 48 8.35 -2.91 3.10
N LEU A 49 8.87 -2.83 4.33
CA LEU A 49 10.26 -2.46 4.57
C LEU A 49 11.24 -3.59 4.22
N LEU A 50 10.84 -4.85 4.40
CA LEU A 50 11.67 -6.02 4.10
C LEU A 50 11.64 -6.40 2.61
N ASN A 51 10.57 -6.06 1.90
CA ASN A 51 10.39 -6.44 0.50
C ASN A 51 10.67 -5.26 -0.44
N HIS A 52 11.94 -5.13 -0.84
CA HIS A 52 12.44 -4.03 -1.69
C HIS A 52 11.63 -3.82 -2.98
N LYS A 53 10.97 -4.86 -3.48
CA LYS A 53 10.14 -4.84 -4.69
C LYS A 53 8.79 -4.11 -4.49
N ASN A 54 8.29 -4.02 -3.27
CA ASN A 54 7.01 -3.38 -2.92
C ASN A 54 7.17 -1.93 -2.41
N SER A 55 8.40 -1.48 -2.14
CA SER A 55 8.65 -0.18 -1.51
C SER A 55 8.38 1.02 -2.44
N ASP A 56 8.41 0.86 -3.77
CA ASP A 56 8.51 2.03 -4.67
C ASP A 56 7.35 2.26 -5.65
N ARG A 57 6.35 1.36 -5.75
CA ARG A 57 5.42 1.42 -6.91
C ARG A 57 3.92 1.47 -6.63
N SER A 58 3.46 1.25 -5.41
CA SER A 58 2.02 1.14 -5.15
C SER A 58 1.34 2.46 -4.72
N LEU A 59 2.02 3.33 -3.97
CA LEU A 59 1.39 4.55 -3.43
C LEU A 59 0.95 5.57 -4.49
N VAL A 60 1.63 5.65 -5.63
CA VAL A 60 1.27 6.59 -6.72
C VAL A 60 0.23 5.99 -7.67
N ARG A 61 0.08 4.66 -7.71
CA ARG A 61 -0.70 3.97 -8.75
C ARG A 61 -2.17 3.75 -8.37
N GLU A 62 -2.50 3.75 -7.08
CA GLU A 62 -3.81 3.28 -6.62
C GLU A 62 -4.79 4.40 -6.26
N GLU A 63 -4.32 5.65 -6.12
CA GLU A 63 -5.21 6.79 -5.84
C GLU A 63 -5.11 7.85 -6.95
N PRO A 64 -6.15 8.00 -7.80
CA PRO A 64 -6.12 8.93 -8.93
C PRO A 64 -5.83 10.37 -8.48
N TYR A 65 -6.29 10.75 -7.28
CA TYR A 65 -6.05 12.05 -6.68
C TYR A 65 -4.58 12.32 -6.34
N VAL A 66 -3.86 11.33 -5.79
CA VAL A 66 -2.44 11.46 -5.43
C VAL A 66 -1.59 11.59 -6.69
N SER A 67 -1.90 10.80 -7.72
CA SER A 67 -1.22 10.88 -9.01
C SER A 67 -1.41 12.25 -9.68
N LEU A 68 -2.59 12.86 -9.53
CA LEU A 68 -2.94 14.16 -10.07
C LEU A 68 -2.24 15.28 -9.29
N ALA A 69 -2.24 15.22 -7.97
CA ALA A 69 -1.53 16.17 -7.12
C ALA A 69 -0.02 16.16 -7.40
N PHE A 70 0.59 14.98 -7.56
CA PHE A 70 2.00 14.85 -7.91
C PHE A 70 2.32 15.48 -9.26
N ARG A 71 1.48 15.26 -10.29
CA ARG A 71 1.65 15.86 -11.62
C ARG A 71 1.55 17.39 -11.57
N ILE A 72 0.62 17.94 -10.78
CA ILE A 72 0.49 19.39 -10.59
C ILE A 72 1.76 19.95 -9.95
N LEU A 73 2.22 19.34 -8.85
CA LEU A 73 3.44 19.78 -8.16
C LEU A 73 4.65 19.73 -9.08
N LEU A 74 4.78 18.67 -9.89
CA LEU A 74 5.86 18.54 -10.86
C LEU A 74 5.77 19.61 -11.95
N ALA A 75 4.59 19.90 -12.47
CA ALA A 75 4.39 20.97 -13.45
C ALA A 75 4.78 22.35 -12.89
N VAL A 76 4.39 22.65 -11.65
CA VAL A 76 4.78 23.89 -10.95
C VAL A 76 6.29 23.97 -10.76
N ALA A 77 6.93 22.87 -10.33
CA ALA A 77 8.38 22.82 -10.15
C ALA A 77 9.13 23.09 -11.48
N VAL A 78 8.69 22.48 -12.57
CA VAL A 78 9.26 22.71 -13.91
C VAL A 78 9.05 24.17 -14.33
N PHE A 79 7.86 24.73 -14.13
CA PHE A 79 7.58 26.12 -14.47
C PHE A 79 8.50 27.10 -13.71
N CYS A 80 8.67 26.90 -12.40
CA CYS A 80 9.59 27.68 -11.59
C CYS A 80 11.04 27.55 -12.09
N ALA A 81 11.48 26.33 -12.42
CA ALA A 81 12.82 26.11 -12.94
C ALA A 81 13.04 26.86 -14.28
N VAL A 82 12.05 26.83 -15.18
CA VAL A 82 12.09 27.58 -16.44
C VAL A 82 12.20 29.08 -16.19
N LEU A 83 11.40 29.64 -15.28
CA LEU A 83 11.48 31.07 -14.93
C LEU A 83 12.85 31.47 -14.40
N VAL A 84 13.45 30.64 -13.54
CA VAL A 84 14.81 30.88 -13.03
C VAL A 84 15.83 30.87 -14.16
N VAL A 85 15.77 29.88 -15.07
CA VAL A 85 16.69 29.82 -16.22
C VAL A 85 16.53 31.03 -17.12
N VAL A 86 15.29 31.42 -17.45
CA VAL A 86 15.02 32.61 -18.28
C VAL A 86 15.55 33.87 -17.61
N GLY A 87 15.33 34.02 -16.29
CA GLY A 87 15.83 35.16 -15.53
C GLY A 87 17.35 35.20 -15.33
N LEU A 88 18.05 34.07 -15.50
CA LEU A 88 19.53 34.03 -15.53
C LEU A 88 20.11 34.32 -16.91
N VAL A 89 19.35 34.04 -17.97
CA VAL A 89 19.77 34.23 -19.37
C VAL A 89 19.55 35.68 -19.82
N PHE A 90 18.55 36.36 -19.26
CA PHE A 90 18.31 37.79 -19.45
C PHE A 90 19.14 38.65 -18.50
#